data_AF-A0A9D7QUL0-F1
#
_entry.id   AF-A0A9D7QUL0-F1
#
_cell.length_a   1.000
_cell.length_b   1.000
_cell.length_c   1.000
_cell.angle_alpha   90.00
_cell.angle_beta   90.00
_cell.angle_gamma   90.00
#
_symmetry.space_group_name_H-M   'P 1'
#
loop_
_entity.id
_entity.type
_entity.pdbx_description
1 polymer ?
#
loop_
_entity_poly.entity_id
_entity_poly.type
_entity_poly.pdbx_seq_one_letter_code
_entity_poly.pdbx_strand_id
1 'polypeptide(L)'
;MIETLFKQIKQNFPVRYFWGATPNAIKMQIYCVLIAQLLMVVIRKKSATKKSFANMITVIRLHLMSYIELLEFIKDTYKAWRRANPPLILNI
;
A
#
# COMPACT_ATOMS: atom_id res chain seq x y z
N MET A 1 2.76 -20.35 -4.33
CA MET A 1 2.99 -18.98 -4.85
C MET A 1 1.72 -18.37 -5.43
N ILE A 2 1.05 -19.04 -6.38
CA ILE A 2 -0.22 -18.56 -6.96
C ILE A 2 -1.32 -18.43 -5.90
N GLU A 3 -1.42 -19.39 -4.98
CA GLU A 3 -2.46 -19.46 -3.94
C GLU A 3 -2.34 -18.30 -2.93
N THR A 4 -1.12 -17.95 -2.53
CA THR A 4 -0.85 -16.78 -1.68
C THR A 4 -1.25 -15.48 -2.36
N LEU A 5 -1.03 -15.37 -3.67
CA LEU A 5 -1.40 -14.21 -4.47
C LEU A 5 -2.94 -14.06 -4.54
N PHE A 6 -3.66 -15.15 -4.82
CA PHE A 6 -5.13 -15.15 -4.79
C PHE A 6 -5.71 -14.82 -3.40
N LYS A 7 -5.11 -15.36 -2.33
CA LYS A 7 -5.52 -15.05 -0.96
C LYS A 7 -5.33 -13.58 -0.62
N GLN A 8 -4.19 -12.99 -1.00
CA GLN A 8 -3.92 -11.58 -0.79
C GLN A 8 -4.84 -10.67 -1.60
N ILE A 9 -5.15 -11.02 -2.86
CA ILE A 9 -6.09 -10.26 -3.67
C ILE A 9 -7.47 -10.26 -3.01
N LYS A 10 -7.99 -11.44 -2.64
CA LYS A 10 -9.32 -11.58 -2.03
C LYS A 10 -9.45 -10.85 -0.68
N GLN A 11 -8.38 -10.86 0.14
CA GLN A 11 -8.38 -10.22 1.46
C GLN A 11 -8.19 -8.70 1.40
N ASN A 12 -7.31 -8.21 0.52
CA ASN A 12 -6.93 -6.80 0.54
C ASN A 12 -7.75 -5.95 -0.43
N PHE A 13 -8.23 -6.52 -1.53
CA PHE A 13 -9.03 -5.83 -2.53
C PHE A 13 -10.42 -6.45 -2.57
N PRO A 14 -11.33 -6.06 -1.67
CA PRO A 14 -12.70 -6.54 -1.73
C PRO A 14 -13.32 -6.02 -3.02
N VAL A 15 -13.41 -6.90 -4.03
CA VAL A 15 -14.07 -6.64 -5.32
C VAL A 15 -15.59 -6.62 -5.15
N ARG A 16 -16.07 -5.96 -4.08
CA ARG A 16 -17.44 -6.04 -3.59
C ARG A 16 -18.38 -5.12 -4.36
N TYR A 17 -17.83 -4.11 -5.03
CA TYR A 17 -18.56 -3.18 -5.87
C TYR A 17 -17.84 -3.08 -7.21
N PHE A 18 -18.41 -3.71 -8.22
CA PHE A 18 -18.01 -3.50 -9.61
C PHE A 18 -18.58 -2.17 -10.05
N TRP A 19 -17.73 -1.25 -10.51
CA TRP A 19 -18.16 0.06 -11.02
C TRP A 19 -18.96 -0.04 -12.34
N GLY A 20 -19.01 -1.23 -12.94
CA GLY A 20 -19.90 -1.57 -14.05
C GLY A 20 -20.09 -3.08 -14.13
N ALA A 21 -21.30 -3.53 -14.44
CA ALA A 21 -21.63 -4.95 -14.59
C ALA A 21 -21.23 -5.53 -15.96
N THR A 22 -20.61 -4.72 -16.84
CA THR A 22 -20.17 -5.21 -18.14
C THR A 22 -18.93 -6.09 -18.00
N PRO A 23 -18.80 -7.15 -18.80
CA PRO A 23 -17.63 -8.05 -18.74
C PRO A 23 -16.32 -7.30 -18.99
N ASN A 24 -16.33 -6.21 -19.76
CA ASN A 24 -15.16 -5.37 -19.98
C ASN A 24 -14.76 -4.56 -18.73
N ALA A 25 -15.73 -3.99 -18.01
CA ALA A 25 -15.48 -3.26 -16.75
C ALA A 25 -14.87 -4.18 -15.68
N ILE A 26 -15.38 -5.42 -15.59
CA ILE A 26 -14.85 -6.44 -14.68
C ILE A 26 -13.40 -6.80 -15.04
N LYS A 27 -13.09 -7.02 -16.33
CA LYS A 27 -11.72 -7.30 -16.79
C LYS A 27 -10.77 -6.16 -16.43
N MET A 28 -11.16 -4.91 -16.68
CA MET A 28 -10.36 -3.73 -16.34
C MET A 28 -10.08 -3.64 -14.84
N GLN A 29 -11.08 -3.88 -14.00
CA GLN A 29 -10.92 -3.87 -12.55
C GLN A 29 -9.93 -4.96 -12.09
N ILE A 30 -9.99 -6.17 -12.67
CA ILE A 30 -9.03 -7.24 -12.39
C ILE A 30 -7.62 -6.83 -12.81
N TYR A 31 -7.43 -6.26 -14.01
CA TYR A 31 -6.11 -5.78 -14.45
C TYR A 31 -5.54 -4.70 -13.50
N CYS A 32 -6.36 -3.75 -13.06
CA CYS A 32 -5.95 -2.74 -12.07
C CYS A 32 -5.50 -3.37 -10.75
N VAL A 33 -6.23 -4.35 -10.23
CA VAL A 33 -5.88 -5.06 -8.99
C VAL A 33 -4.57 -5.84 -9.16
N LEU A 34 -4.35 -6.47 -10.30
CA LEU A 34 -3.10 -7.19 -10.60
C LEU A 34 -1.90 -6.23 -10.67
N ILE A 35 -2.05 -5.09 -11.33
CA ILE A 35 -1.00 -4.06 -11.40
C ILE A 35 -0.68 -3.51 -10.00
N ALA A 36 -1.70 -3.16 -9.22
CA ALA A 36 -1.52 -2.71 -7.85
C ALA A 36 -0.81 -3.77 -7.00
N GLN A 37 -1.22 -5.04 -7.09
CA GLN A 37 -0.60 -6.13 -6.35
C GLN A 37 0.88 -6.32 -6.72
N LEU A 38 1.22 -6.20 -8.01
CA LEU A 38 2.60 -6.26 -8.48
C LEU A 38 3.43 -5.11 -7.90
N LEU A 39 2.92 -3.89 -7.96
CA LEU A 39 3.56 -2.70 -7.36
C LEU A 39 3.82 -2.90 -5.87
N MET A 40 2.87 -3.42 -5.11
CA MET A 40 3.05 -3.70 -3.68
C MET A 40 4.20 -4.70 -3.43
N VAL A 41 4.29 -5.76 -4.24
CA VAL A 41 5.39 -6.74 -4.12
C VAL A 41 6.74 -6.08 -4.41
N VAL A 42 6.82 -5.23 -5.44
CA VAL A 42 8.05 -4.49 -5.79
C VAL A 42 8.45 -3.54 -4.67
N ILE A 43 7.51 -2.77 -4.12
CA ILE A 43 7.75 -1.84 -3.01
C ILE A 43 8.24 -2.60 -1.78
N ARG A 44 7.61 -3.72 -1.44
CA ARG A 44 8.05 -4.58 -0.32
C ARG A 44 9.48 -5.05 -0.50
N LYS A 45 9.84 -5.49 -1.72
CA LYS A 45 11.20 -5.96 -2.04
C LYS A 45 12.22 -4.83 -1.96
N LYS A 46 11.91 -3.65 -2.49
CA LYS A 46 12.79 -2.46 -2.40
C LYS A 46 12.94 -1.92 -0.99
N SER A 47 11.87 -1.97 -0.20
CA SER A 47 11.87 -1.45 1.18
C SER A 47 12.58 -2.36 2.16
N ALA A 48 12.86 -3.63 1.83
CA ALA A 48 13.45 -4.64 2.73
C ALA A 48 12.76 -4.69 4.12
N THR A 49 11.46 -4.42 4.17
CA THR A 49 10.70 -4.33 5.42
C THR A 49 10.24 -5.70 5.90
N LYS A 50 10.25 -5.90 7.22
CA LYS A 50 9.66 -7.08 7.88
C LYS A 50 8.17 -6.91 8.21
N LYS A 51 7.56 -5.76 7.88
CA LYS A 51 6.14 -5.50 8.14
C LYS A 51 5.24 -6.47 7.35
N SER A 52 4.10 -6.81 7.95
CA SER A 52 3.05 -7.60 7.29
C SER A 52 2.53 -6.89 6.04
N PHE A 53 2.20 -7.69 5.01
CA PHE A 53 1.71 -7.18 3.72
C PHE A 53 0.43 -6.35 3.88
N ALA A 54 -0.50 -6.78 4.74
CA ALA A 54 -1.74 -6.05 5.00
C ALA A 54 -1.46 -4.66 5.61
N ASN A 55 -0.52 -4.58 6.57
CA ASN A 55 -0.14 -3.31 7.19
C ASN A 55 0.49 -2.35 6.18
N MET A 56 1.32 -2.88 5.27
CA MET A 56 1.92 -2.10 4.19
C MET A 56 0.86 -1.54 3.24
N ILE A 57 -0.17 -2.34 2.89
CA ILE A 57 -1.29 -1.87 2.07
C ILE A 57 -2.07 -0.77 2.77
N THR A 58 -2.41 -0.94 4.05
CA THR A 58 -3.13 0.08 4.82
C THR A 58 -2.36 1.40 4.87
N VAL A 59 -1.06 1.34 5.16
CA VAL A 59 -0.20 2.52 5.18
C VAL A 59 -0.17 3.24 3.83
N ILE A 60 0.05 2.50 2.73
CA ILE A 60 0.07 3.09 1.38
C ILE A 60 -1.28 3.69 1.04
N ARG A 61 -2.38 3.06 1.43
CA ARG A 61 -3.74 3.59 1.21
C ARG A 61 -3.98 4.90 1.95
N LEU A 62 -3.57 4.98 3.21
CA LEU A 62 -3.74 6.18 4.04
C LEU A 62 -2.90 7.35 3.54
N HIS A 63 -1.70 7.07 3.03
CA HIS A 63 -0.76 8.09 2.57
C HIS A 63 -0.71 8.25 1.04
N LEU A 64 -1.67 7.72 0.30
CA LEU A 64 -1.69 7.78 -1.16
C LEU A 64 -1.73 9.23 -1.68
N MET A 65 -2.43 10.11 -0.95
CA MET A 65 -2.55 11.54 -1.26
C MET A 65 -1.49 12.40 -0.57
N SER A 66 -0.59 11.81 0.22
CA SER A 66 0.43 12.55 0.96
C SER A 66 1.73 12.58 0.18
N TYR A 67 2.41 13.74 0.18
CA TYR A 67 3.74 13.87 -0.39
C TYR A 67 4.80 13.36 0.60
N ILE A 68 4.98 12.04 0.64
CA ILE A 68 5.94 11.36 1.54
C ILE A 68 6.92 10.48 0.76
N GLU A 69 8.15 10.37 1.27
CA GLU A 69 9.11 9.39 0.76
C GLU A 69 8.70 7.97 1.18
N LEU A 70 7.93 7.30 0.30
CA LEU A 70 7.27 6.03 0.58
C LEU A 70 8.23 4.94 1.08
N LEU A 71 9.42 4.83 0.48
CA LEU A 71 10.40 3.80 0.84
C LEU A 71 10.98 3.99 2.25
N GLU A 72 11.24 5.23 2.67
CA GLU A 72 11.63 5.51 4.06
C GLU A 72 10.46 5.27 5.01
N PHE A 73 9.25 5.69 4.64
CA PHE A 73 8.06 5.54 5.47
C PHE A 73 7.66 4.09 5.75
N ILE A 74 7.82 3.22 4.74
CA ILE A 74 7.56 1.78 4.85
C ILE A 74 8.62 1.11 5.75
N LYS A 75 9.89 1.55 5.65
CA LYS A 75 10.97 1.07 6.52
C LYS A 75 10.74 1.48 7.98
N ASP A 76 10.61 2.77 8.24
CA ASP A 76 10.46 3.31 9.58
C ASP A 76 9.47 4.48 9.59
N THR A 77 8.26 4.19 10.06
CA THR A 77 7.14 5.13 10.08
C THR A 77 7.36 6.23 11.12
N TYR A 78 8.00 5.89 12.25
CA TYR A 78 8.24 6.82 13.34
C TYR A 78 9.37 7.82 12.99
N LYS A 79 10.45 7.31 12.38
CA LYS A 79 11.57 8.14 11.91
C LYS A 79 11.13 9.11 10.81
N ALA A 80 10.33 8.64 9.85
CA ALA A 80 9.80 9.48 8.79
C ALA A 80 8.87 10.59 9.35
N TRP A 81 8.01 10.25 10.31
CA TRP A 81 7.15 11.24 10.98
C TRP A 81 7.95 12.27 11.78
N ARG A 82 8.97 11.84 12.55
CA ARG A 82 9.87 12.73 13.29
C ARG A 82 10.61 13.74 12.41
N ARG A 83 10.93 13.36 11.16
CA ARG A 83 11.58 14.27 10.21
C ARG A 83 10.61 15.33 9.70
N ALA A 84 9.34 14.96 9.50
CA ALA A 84 8.29 15.90 9.07
C ALA A 84 7.79 16.80 10.21
N ASN A 85 7.83 16.33 11.45
CA ASN A 85 7.41 17.07 12.64
C ASN A 85 8.52 17.04 13.70
N PRO A 86 9.56 17.88 13.58
CA PRO A 86 10.59 17.98 14.60
C PRO A 86 9.95 18.43 15.92
N PRO A 87 10.43 17.92 17.08
CA PRO A 87 9.94 18.41 18.37
C PRO A 87 10.19 19.91 18.44
N LEU A 88 9.15 20.68 18.76
CA LEU A 88 9.29 22.09 19.10
C LEU A 88 10.24 22.14 20.30
N ILE A 89 11.46 22.64 20.08
CA ILE A 89 12.33 23.02 21.18
C ILE A 89 11.64 24.26 21.76
N LEU A 90 10.84 24.05 22.80
CA LEU A 90 10.29 25.15 23.59
C LEU A 90 11.50 25.79 24.27
N ASN A 91 12.06 26.84 23.65
CA ASN A 91 13.00 27.74 24.32
C ASN A 91 12.23 28.44 25.43
N ILE A 92 12.25 27.83 26.63
CA ILE A 92 12.10 28.52 27.91
C ILE A 92 13.47 28.52 28.55
#